data_AF-A0A5R9LUG3-F1
#
_entry.id   AF-A0A5R9LUG3-F1
#
_cell.length_a   1.000
_cell.length_b   1.000
_cell.length_c   1.000
_cell.angle_alpha   90.00
_cell.angle_beta   90.00
_cell.angle_gamma   90.00
#
_symmetry.space_group_name_H-M   'P 1'
#
loop_
_entity.id
_entity.type
_entity.pdbx_description
1 polymer ?
#
loop_
_entity_poly.entity_id
_entity_poly.type
_entity_poly.pdbx_seq_one_letter_code
_entity_poly.pdbx_strand_id
1 'polypeptide(L)'
;MLASRPGSGRRQRHPVQLQPGLEPGQYPPGLMHIRQPPRVERGEALKYFEEVNNAARAAGVTTALWDPFSYLNRATMQWRDPALFAWIKSSWTTRSGTASFDKVYVPKSSPIAAQTLTLNLNGTAFRGLWQGSTQLLAGRDYTVSGSRLTPTTTALTRLTGNRAYGVNSTLQARFSRGLPWSIDIVTNDAPVLSNSTGTADVFTIPTQYRGDALAGMEATYADGSNAGPISRNPYQEFNQAFSPDYPGGTTILTPAFLAALHDNAPVKLTFHYYSGATVTYHVTKSGGSVTGTTS
;
A
#
# COMPACT_ATOMS: atom_id res chain seq x y z
N MET A 1 66.74 35.81 -10.57
CA MET A 1 65.69 35.43 -9.60
C MET A 1 64.40 35.25 -10.38
N LEU A 2 64.01 34.00 -10.66
CA LEU A 2 62.82 33.68 -11.47
C LEU A 2 61.55 33.93 -10.64
N ALA A 3 60.57 34.65 -11.19
CA ALA A 3 59.22 34.75 -10.64
C ALA A 3 58.24 34.02 -11.56
N SER A 4 57.68 32.92 -11.06
CA SER A 4 56.71 32.05 -11.73
C SER A 4 55.27 32.45 -11.39
N ARG A 5 54.39 32.28 -12.37
CA ARG A 5 52.93 32.59 -12.38
C ARG A 5 52.12 31.81 -11.32
N PRO A 6 50.97 32.34 -10.83
CA PRO A 6 49.97 31.54 -10.12
C PRO A 6 48.94 30.92 -11.08
N GLY A 7 48.69 29.62 -10.89
CA GLY A 7 47.79 28.78 -11.66
C GLY A 7 46.34 28.76 -11.15
N SER A 8 45.50 28.15 -11.98
CA SER A 8 44.05 28.00 -11.88
C SER A 8 43.59 27.14 -10.70
N GLY A 9 42.66 27.67 -9.90
CA GLY A 9 42.01 26.93 -8.81
C GLY A 9 40.96 25.94 -9.32
N ARG A 10 41.29 24.64 -9.36
CA ARG A 10 40.30 23.56 -9.40
C ARG A 10 39.81 23.30 -7.97
N ARG A 11 38.51 23.47 -7.70
CA ARG A 11 37.88 22.97 -6.48
C ARG A 11 37.89 21.43 -6.50
N GLN A 12 38.65 20.82 -5.60
CA GLN A 12 38.53 19.40 -5.29
C GLN A 12 37.17 19.13 -4.64
N ARG A 13 36.39 18.18 -5.19
CA ARG A 13 35.27 17.59 -4.47
C ARG A 13 35.85 16.46 -3.60
N HIS A 14 35.79 16.64 -2.30
CA HIS A 14 36.11 15.57 -1.36
C HIS A 14 35.02 14.50 -1.40
N PRO A 15 35.34 13.22 -1.60
CA PRO A 15 34.40 12.14 -1.31
C PRO A 15 34.20 12.10 0.21
N VAL A 16 32.95 12.22 0.66
CA VAL A 16 32.61 11.97 2.06
C VAL A 16 32.73 10.47 2.28
N GLN A 17 33.85 10.07 2.89
CA GLN A 17 34.08 8.72 3.37
C GLN A 17 33.37 8.59 4.73
N LEU A 18 32.25 7.87 4.75
CA LEU A 18 31.58 7.48 5.99
C LEU A 18 32.48 6.50 6.76
N GLN A 19 32.71 6.79 8.04
CA GLN A 19 33.58 6.03 8.94
C GLN A 19 33.13 4.55 9.04
N PRO A 20 34.08 3.59 9.11
CA PRO A 20 33.78 2.18 9.34
C PRO A 20 33.66 1.93 10.85
N GLY A 21 32.53 1.39 11.30
CA GLY A 21 32.38 0.97 12.69
C GLY A 21 30.94 0.87 13.18
N LEU A 22 30.09 0.06 12.54
CA LEU A 22 28.87 -0.46 13.14
C LEU A 22 28.64 -1.89 12.63
N GLU A 23 28.56 -2.83 13.56
CA GLU A 23 28.30 -4.25 13.27
C GLU A 23 27.00 -4.48 12.49
N PRO A 24 26.93 -5.53 11.65
CA PRO A 24 25.75 -5.85 10.85
C PRO A 24 24.70 -6.58 11.70
N GLY A 25 23.99 -5.84 12.54
CA GLY A 25 22.86 -6.33 13.31
C GLY A 25 21.76 -5.28 13.37
N GLN A 26 20.65 -5.53 12.67
CA GLN A 26 19.41 -4.76 12.73
C GLN A 26 19.44 -3.36 12.09
N TYR A 27 19.64 -3.31 10.77
CA TYR A 27 19.00 -2.23 10.00
C TYR A 27 17.49 -2.48 9.96
N PRO A 28 16.62 -1.46 10.15
CA PRO A 28 15.24 -1.59 9.75
C PRO A 28 15.25 -1.95 8.25
N PRO A 29 14.57 -3.05 7.83
CA PRO A 29 14.49 -3.36 6.41
C PRO A 29 13.92 -2.13 5.70
N GLY A 30 14.56 -1.71 4.60
CA GLY A 30 14.11 -0.56 3.82
C GLY A 30 12.59 -0.60 3.61
N LEU A 31 11.95 0.57 3.71
CA LEU A 31 10.50 0.81 3.83
C LEU A 31 9.56 -0.08 3.00
N MET A 32 10.04 -0.70 1.94
CA MET A 32 9.25 -1.45 0.97
C MET A 32 9.85 -2.82 0.72
N HIS A 33 9.52 -3.76 1.59
CA HIS A 33 9.77 -5.17 1.37
C HIS A 33 8.55 -5.80 0.67
N ILE A 34 8.75 -6.34 -0.53
CA ILE A 34 7.68 -6.94 -1.37
C ILE A 34 7.39 -8.40 -0.92
N ARG A 35 7.35 -8.66 0.40
CA ARG A 35 6.70 -9.90 0.88
C ARG A 35 5.22 -9.80 0.52
N GLN A 36 4.63 -10.88 0.03
CA GLN A 36 3.19 -10.96 -0.21
C GLN A 36 2.51 -11.44 1.09
N PRO A 37 1.43 -10.77 1.54
CA PRO A 37 0.86 -9.53 1.00
C PRO A 37 1.75 -8.30 1.28
N PRO A 38 1.82 -7.28 0.39
CA PRO A 38 2.69 -6.13 0.56
C PRO A 38 2.30 -5.28 1.78
N ARG A 39 3.30 -4.78 2.51
CA ARG A 39 3.10 -3.93 3.71
C ARG A 39 2.58 -2.54 3.39
N VAL A 40 2.85 -2.07 2.18
CA VAL A 40 2.43 -0.76 1.69
C VAL A 40 1.44 -0.99 0.57
N GLU A 41 0.33 -0.27 0.62
CA GLU A 41 -0.67 -0.24 -0.44
C GLU A 41 -0.01 0.08 -1.80
N ARG A 42 -0.50 -0.54 -2.88
CA ARG A 42 0.10 -0.44 -4.21
C ARG A 42 0.19 1.00 -4.69
N GLY A 43 -0.92 1.71 -4.76
CA GLY A 43 -0.97 3.11 -5.17
C GLY A 43 -0.10 4.00 -4.29
N GLU A 44 -0.11 3.80 -2.98
CA GLU A 44 0.75 4.55 -2.05
C GLU A 44 2.25 4.31 -2.31
N ALA A 45 2.64 3.07 -2.58
CA ALA A 45 4.01 2.74 -2.96
C ALA A 45 4.43 3.42 -4.28
N LEU A 46 3.55 3.44 -5.28
CA LEU A 46 3.82 4.11 -6.56
C LEU A 46 3.99 5.62 -6.38
N LYS A 47 3.12 6.26 -5.59
CA LYS A 47 3.22 7.69 -5.25
C LYS A 47 4.51 8.01 -4.52
N TYR A 48 4.92 7.19 -3.54
CA TYR A 48 6.17 7.37 -2.83
C TYR A 48 7.37 7.38 -3.78
N PHE A 49 7.50 6.38 -4.65
CA PHE A 49 8.62 6.30 -5.58
C PHE A 49 8.60 7.40 -6.63
N GLU A 50 7.42 7.82 -7.10
CA GLU A 50 7.27 8.97 -8.01
C GLU A 50 7.82 10.25 -7.38
N GLU A 51 7.42 10.54 -6.14
CA GLU A 51 7.76 11.80 -5.48
C GLU A 51 9.22 11.80 -4.98
N VAL A 52 9.70 10.73 -4.34
CA VAL A 52 11.07 10.71 -3.79
C VAL A 52 12.13 10.86 -4.88
N ASN A 53 11.94 10.19 -6.02
CA ASN A 53 12.87 10.30 -7.14
C ASN A 53 12.71 11.65 -7.85
N ASN A 54 11.50 12.20 -7.93
CA ASN A 54 11.33 13.57 -8.41
C ASN A 54 12.09 14.58 -7.54
N ALA A 55 11.91 14.52 -6.22
CA ALA A 55 12.57 15.42 -5.27
C ALA A 55 14.09 15.30 -5.34
N ALA A 56 14.62 14.07 -5.43
CA ALA A 56 16.04 13.83 -5.58
C ALA A 56 16.61 14.48 -6.85
N ARG A 57 15.93 14.34 -8.00
CA ARG A 57 16.34 14.99 -9.25
C ARG A 57 16.33 16.51 -9.15
N ALA A 58 15.26 17.07 -8.57
CA ALA A 58 15.15 18.51 -8.37
C ALA A 58 16.28 19.05 -7.47
N ALA A 59 16.74 18.25 -6.51
CA ALA A 59 17.84 18.59 -5.60
C ALA A 59 19.24 18.22 -6.13
N GLY A 60 19.35 17.56 -7.29
CA GLY A 60 20.64 17.07 -7.80
C GLY A 60 21.26 15.94 -6.96
N VAL A 61 20.43 15.16 -6.25
CA VAL A 61 20.84 14.03 -5.42
C VAL A 61 20.73 12.74 -6.22
N THR A 62 21.83 11.97 -6.27
CA THR A 62 21.83 10.62 -6.84
C THR A 62 21.24 9.63 -5.84
N THR A 63 20.20 8.91 -6.24
CA THR A 63 19.58 7.83 -5.45
C THR A 63 20.08 6.46 -5.90
N ALA A 64 20.22 5.53 -4.96
CA ALA A 64 20.47 4.12 -5.22
C ALA A 64 19.36 3.28 -4.56
N LEU A 65 18.65 2.46 -5.34
CA LEU A 65 17.60 1.59 -4.81
C LEU A 65 18.24 0.46 -3.97
N TRP A 66 17.84 0.37 -2.70
CA TRP A 66 18.21 -0.75 -1.85
C TRP A 66 17.40 -1.99 -2.23
N ASP A 67 18.06 -3.00 -2.80
CA ASP A 67 17.43 -4.27 -3.21
C ASP A 67 18.03 -5.49 -2.47
N PRO A 68 17.52 -5.80 -1.26
CA PRO A 68 17.86 -7.00 -0.52
C PRO A 68 17.04 -8.19 -1.04
N PHE A 69 17.18 -8.52 -2.33
CA PHE A 69 16.49 -9.62 -3.02
C PHE A 69 14.97 -9.46 -3.19
N SER A 70 14.47 -8.25 -2.94
CA SER A 70 13.04 -7.95 -2.87
C SER A 70 12.48 -7.42 -4.19
N TYR A 71 13.32 -6.87 -5.07
CA TYR A 71 12.89 -6.28 -6.36
C TYR A 71 13.34 -7.14 -7.53
N LEU A 72 14.65 -7.33 -7.74
CA LEU A 72 15.17 -8.16 -8.82
C LEU A 72 15.23 -9.62 -8.38
N ASN A 73 14.60 -10.50 -9.15
CA ASN A 73 14.86 -11.93 -9.04
C ASN A 73 16.23 -12.22 -9.67
N ARG A 74 17.25 -12.45 -8.84
CA ARG A 74 18.63 -12.67 -9.30
C ARG A 74 18.86 -14.02 -9.99
N ALA A 75 17.92 -14.96 -9.89
CA ALA A 75 18.01 -16.23 -10.61
C ALA A 75 17.50 -16.10 -12.06
N THR A 76 16.42 -15.34 -12.27
CA THR A 76 15.82 -15.16 -13.61
C THR A 76 16.23 -13.86 -14.28
N MET A 77 16.87 -12.95 -13.55
CA MET A 77 17.21 -11.59 -13.99
C MET A 77 15.98 -10.77 -14.42
N GLN A 78 14.84 -11.04 -13.80
CA GLN A 78 13.58 -10.33 -14.04
C GLN A 78 13.12 -9.60 -12.77
N TRP A 79 12.51 -8.43 -12.92
CA TRP A 79 11.85 -7.73 -11.82
C TRP A 79 10.67 -8.54 -11.31
N ARG A 80 10.59 -8.75 -10.00
CA ARG A 80 9.47 -9.43 -9.33
C ARG A 80 8.15 -8.68 -9.51
N ASP A 81 8.23 -7.35 -9.58
CA ASP A 81 7.11 -6.47 -9.93
C ASP A 81 7.55 -5.51 -11.05
N PRO A 82 7.37 -5.90 -12.32
CA PRO A 82 7.77 -5.09 -13.47
C PRO A 82 7.06 -3.73 -13.50
N ALA A 83 5.81 -3.66 -13.03
CA ALA A 83 5.05 -2.42 -13.00
C ALA A 83 5.57 -1.45 -11.93
N LEU A 84 5.96 -1.93 -10.74
CA LEU A 84 6.62 -1.10 -9.72
C LEU A 84 7.93 -0.54 -10.26
N PHE A 85 8.74 -1.42 -10.85
CA PHE A 85 10.02 -0.99 -11.39
C PHE A 85 9.85 0.00 -12.55
N ALA A 86 8.81 -0.14 -13.37
CA ALA A 86 8.51 0.85 -14.40
C ALA A 86 8.23 2.24 -13.80
N TRP A 87 7.48 2.31 -12.70
CA TRP A 87 7.24 3.57 -11.97
C TRP A 87 8.52 4.17 -11.39
N ILE A 88 9.34 3.36 -10.71
CA ILE A 88 10.66 3.77 -10.22
C ILE A 88 11.49 4.31 -11.39
N LYS A 89 11.62 3.56 -12.47
CA LYS A 89 12.42 3.94 -13.64
C LYS A 89 11.92 5.21 -14.33
N SER A 90 10.61 5.36 -14.50
CA SER A 90 10.02 6.56 -15.11
C SER A 90 10.31 7.82 -14.30
N SER A 91 10.26 7.71 -12.97
CA SER A 91 10.46 8.84 -12.06
C SER A 91 11.90 9.41 -12.08
N TRP A 92 12.86 8.67 -12.65
CA TRP A 92 14.22 9.16 -12.89
C TRP A 92 14.32 10.23 -13.99
N THR A 93 13.31 10.36 -14.86
CA THR A 93 13.38 11.29 -16.00
C THR A 93 12.13 12.13 -16.17
N THR A 94 10.97 11.69 -15.68
CA THR A 94 9.72 12.43 -15.82
C THR A 94 8.80 12.27 -14.61
N ARG A 95 7.98 13.29 -14.35
CA ARG A 95 6.80 13.18 -13.47
C ARG A 95 5.76 12.28 -14.12
N SER A 96 4.94 11.63 -13.30
CA SER A 96 3.72 10.94 -13.73
C SER A 96 2.53 11.48 -12.93
N GLY A 97 1.40 11.68 -13.60
CA GLY A 97 0.15 12.00 -12.89
C GLY A 97 -0.34 10.78 -12.11
N THR A 98 -0.91 11.01 -10.93
CA THR A 98 -1.50 9.96 -10.08
C THR A 98 -2.91 10.37 -9.65
N ALA A 99 -3.52 9.61 -8.74
CA ALA A 99 -4.74 10.01 -8.07
C ALA A 99 -4.63 9.78 -6.56
N SER A 100 -5.64 10.20 -5.81
CA SER A 100 -5.74 10.01 -4.36
C SER A 100 -5.63 8.54 -3.99
N PHE A 101 -6.16 7.65 -4.85
CA PHE A 101 -6.12 6.21 -4.68
C PHE A 101 -6.05 5.48 -6.03
N ASP A 102 -5.65 4.21 -6.01
CA ASP A 102 -5.56 3.33 -7.19
C ASP A 102 -6.76 2.38 -7.30
N LYS A 103 -7.82 2.60 -6.51
CA LYS A 103 -9.06 1.80 -6.56
C LYS A 103 -10.31 2.67 -6.42
N VAL A 104 -11.41 2.16 -6.94
CA VAL A 104 -12.77 2.63 -6.68
C VAL A 104 -13.57 1.45 -6.16
N TYR A 105 -13.98 1.53 -4.89
CA TYR A 105 -14.84 0.54 -4.26
C TYR A 105 -16.31 0.80 -4.58
N VAL A 106 -16.99 -0.24 -5.04
CA VAL A 106 -18.41 -0.22 -5.41
C VAL A 106 -19.12 -1.27 -4.55
N PRO A 107 -19.86 -0.85 -3.50
CA PRO A 107 -20.55 -1.79 -2.61
C PRO A 107 -21.51 -2.69 -3.39
N LYS A 108 -21.54 -4.00 -3.12
CA LYS A 108 -22.44 -4.98 -3.76
C LYS A 108 -23.85 -4.90 -3.16
N SER A 109 -23.93 -4.70 -1.85
CA SER A 109 -25.18 -4.64 -1.08
C SER A 109 -26.00 -3.36 -1.29
N SER A 110 -25.41 -2.31 -1.84
CA SER A 110 -26.06 -1.00 -2.02
C SER A 110 -26.24 -0.62 -3.50
N PRO A 111 -27.13 0.34 -3.82
CA PRO A 111 -27.19 0.93 -5.15
C PRO A 111 -25.83 1.51 -5.57
N ILE A 112 -25.48 1.35 -6.84
CA ILE A 112 -24.25 1.92 -7.38
C ILE A 112 -24.40 3.44 -7.45
N ALA A 113 -23.42 4.15 -6.92
CA ALA A 113 -23.32 5.60 -6.99
C ALA A 113 -22.03 6.00 -7.69
N ALA A 114 -22.01 7.20 -8.30
CA ALA A 114 -20.79 7.80 -8.82
C ALA A 114 -19.76 7.96 -7.70
N GLN A 115 -18.49 7.71 -8.02
CA GLN A 115 -17.39 7.79 -7.08
C GLN A 115 -16.38 8.81 -7.56
N THR A 116 -15.71 9.51 -6.64
CA THR A 116 -14.75 10.56 -7.00
C THR A 116 -13.35 10.22 -6.51
N LEU A 117 -12.37 10.36 -7.40
CA LEU A 117 -10.95 10.39 -7.07
C LEU A 117 -10.42 11.80 -7.28
N THR A 118 -9.43 12.20 -6.47
CA THR A 118 -8.70 13.45 -6.70
C THR A 118 -7.46 13.16 -7.52
N LEU A 119 -7.32 13.79 -8.69
CA LEU A 119 -6.13 13.68 -9.54
C LEU A 119 -4.98 14.50 -8.95
N ASN A 120 -3.80 13.88 -8.85
CA ASN A 120 -2.55 14.58 -8.59
C ASN A 120 -1.85 14.78 -9.93
N LEU A 121 -2.00 15.97 -10.50
CA LEU A 121 -1.52 16.22 -11.87
C LEU A 121 0.01 16.23 -11.97
N ASN A 122 0.75 16.55 -10.90
CA ASN A 122 2.21 16.50 -10.88
C ASN A 122 2.87 17.27 -12.05
N GLY A 123 2.28 18.43 -12.40
CA GLY A 123 2.71 19.26 -13.54
C GLY A 123 2.43 18.64 -14.92
N THR A 124 1.64 17.57 -14.99
CA THR A 124 1.13 16.96 -16.23
C THR A 124 -0.31 17.43 -16.51
N ALA A 125 -0.88 17.04 -17.64
CA ALA A 125 -2.28 17.30 -17.98
C ALA A 125 -3.03 15.98 -18.17
N PHE A 126 -4.19 15.84 -17.52
CA PHE A 126 -5.06 14.68 -17.70
C PHE A 126 -5.62 14.62 -19.14
N ARG A 127 -5.59 13.42 -19.74
CA ARG A 127 -6.00 13.19 -21.14
C ARG A 127 -7.28 12.36 -21.26
N GLY A 128 -7.66 11.64 -20.21
CA GLY A 128 -8.88 10.84 -20.17
C GLY A 128 -8.71 9.50 -19.45
N LEU A 129 -9.78 8.70 -19.51
CA LEU A 129 -9.81 7.33 -19.01
C LEU A 129 -9.88 6.31 -20.15
N TRP A 130 -9.19 5.20 -19.97
CA TRP A 130 -9.25 4.03 -20.85
C TRP A 130 -9.57 2.76 -20.08
N GLN A 131 -10.32 1.86 -20.70
CA GLN A 131 -10.43 0.46 -20.29
C GLN A 131 -9.75 -0.38 -21.37
N GLY A 132 -8.55 -0.89 -21.08
CA GLY A 132 -7.69 -1.49 -22.10
C GLY A 132 -7.36 -0.51 -23.23
N SER A 133 -7.75 -0.84 -24.45
CA SER A 133 -7.60 0.04 -25.64
C SER A 133 -8.77 1.01 -25.83
N THR A 134 -9.88 0.83 -25.12
CA THR A 134 -11.10 1.61 -25.34
C THR A 134 -11.08 2.90 -24.53
N GLN A 135 -11.19 4.05 -25.21
CA GLN A 135 -11.33 5.34 -24.54
C GLN A 135 -12.75 5.50 -23.99
N LEU A 136 -12.86 5.95 -22.74
CA LEU A 136 -14.13 6.32 -22.12
C LEU A 136 -14.51 7.75 -22.53
N LEU A 137 -15.80 8.00 -22.70
CA LEU A 137 -16.31 9.31 -23.13
C LEU A 137 -16.51 10.24 -21.94
N ALA A 138 -15.85 11.40 -21.97
CA ALA A 138 -16.10 12.47 -20.99
C ALA A 138 -17.55 12.97 -21.07
N GLY A 139 -18.14 13.30 -19.93
CA GLY A 139 -19.56 13.69 -19.80
C GLY A 139 -20.53 12.51 -19.71
N ARG A 140 -20.22 11.36 -20.34
CA ARG A 140 -21.04 10.14 -20.26
C ARG A 140 -20.51 9.14 -19.24
N ASP A 141 -19.25 8.76 -19.39
CA ASP A 141 -18.62 7.69 -18.61
C ASP A 141 -17.91 8.24 -17.36
N TYR A 142 -17.42 9.47 -17.43
CA TYR A 142 -16.85 10.19 -16.29
C TYR A 142 -16.97 11.70 -16.50
N THR A 143 -16.90 12.46 -15.40
CA THR A 143 -16.75 13.92 -15.43
C THR A 143 -15.43 14.32 -14.77
N VAL A 144 -14.93 15.50 -15.13
CA VAL A 144 -13.78 16.13 -14.46
C VAL A 144 -14.14 17.56 -14.11
N SER A 145 -14.00 17.92 -12.83
CA SER A 145 -14.15 19.29 -12.34
C SER A 145 -12.94 19.65 -11.49
N GLY A 146 -12.10 20.58 -11.99
CA GLY A 146 -10.77 20.82 -11.42
C GLY A 146 -9.93 19.53 -11.47
N SER A 147 -9.48 19.05 -10.30
CA SER A 147 -8.79 17.77 -10.14
C SER A 147 -9.73 16.61 -9.80
N ARG A 148 -11.04 16.82 -9.67
CA ARG A 148 -11.98 15.76 -9.27
C ARG A 148 -12.40 14.94 -10.49
N LEU A 149 -11.90 13.71 -10.59
CA LEU A 149 -12.30 12.72 -11.58
C LEU A 149 -13.44 11.87 -11.02
N THR A 150 -14.58 11.85 -11.71
CA THR A 150 -15.78 11.15 -11.22
C THR A 150 -16.31 10.17 -12.27
N PRO A 151 -15.96 8.86 -12.21
CA PRO A 151 -16.69 7.83 -12.92
C PRO A 151 -18.19 7.86 -12.60
N THR A 152 -19.05 7.87 -13.62
CA THR A 152 -20.50 7.99 -13.43
C THR A 152 -21.11 6.69 -12.92
N THR A 153 -22.30 6.77 -12.32
CA THR A 153 -23.08 5.58 -11.91
C THR A 153 -23.27 4.59 -13.07
N THR A 154 -23.61 5.09 -14.26
CA THR A 154 -23.79 4.27 -15.47
C THR A 154 -22.50 3.56 -15.86
N ALA A 155 -21.36 4.26 -15.85
CA ALA A 155 -20.08 3.66 -16.14
C ALA A 155 -19.71 2.60 -15.10
N LEU A 156 -19.83 2.91 -13.81
CA LEU A 156 -19.52 1.96 -12.74
C LEU A 156 -20.39 0.71 -12.81
N THR A 157 -21.69 0.87 -13.10
CA THR A 157 -22.59 -0.27 -13.33
C THR A 157 -22.06 -1.20 -14.42
N ARG A 158 -21.70 -0.65 -15.58
CA ARG A 158 -21.10 -1.43 -16.68
C ARG A 158 -19.75 -2.04 -16.29
N LEU A 159 -18.89 -1.29 -15.60
CA LEU A 159 -17.54 -1.70 -15.23
C LEU A 159 -17.50 -2.77 -14.14
N THR A 160 -18.56 -2.87 -13.32
CA THR A 160 -18.71 -3.93 -12.31
C THR A 160 -19.36 -5.21 -12.84
N GLY A 161 -19.96 -5.20 -14.04
CA GLY A 161 -20.53 -6.39 -14.67
C GLY A 161 -21.55 -7.12 -13.78
N ASN A 162 -21.30 -8.40 -13.50
CA ASN A 162 -22.15 -9.23 -12.61
C ASN A 162 -21.95 -8.94 -11.10
N ARG A 163 -21.09 -7.97 -10.76
CA ARG A 163 -20.77 -7.58 -9.38
C ARG A 163 -20.20 -8.75 -8.57
N ALA A 164 -19.40 -9.62 -9.18
CA ALA A 164 -18.59 -10.57 -8.42
C ALA A 164 -17.61 -9.79 -7.52
N TYR A 165 -17.44 -10.21 -6.26
CA TYR A 165 -16.51 -9.55 -5.35
C TYR A 165 -15.08 -9.54 -5.90
N GLY A 166 -14.36 -8.45 -5.64
CA GLY A 166 -12.99 -8.23 -6.11
C GLY A 166 -12.93 -7.33 -7.34
N VAL A 167 -11.78 -7.33 -8.00
CA VAL A 167 -11.51 -6.48 -9.18
C VAL A 167 -12.35 -6.97 -10.37
N ASN A 168 -13.22 -6.10 -10.90
CA ASN A 168 -14.04 -6.40 -12.08
C ASN A 168 -13.44 -5.83 -13.36
N SER A 169 -12.79 -4.67 -13.25
CA SER A 169 -12.11 -4.02 -14.37
C SER A 169 -11.04 -3.07 -13.86
N THR A 170 -10.09 -2.73 -14.73
CA THR A 170 -9.05 -1.74 -14.45
C THR A 170 -9.14 -0.62 -15.49
N LEU A 171 -9.19 0.61 -15.00
CA LEU A 171 -9.11 1.82 -15.80
C LEU A 171 -7.68 2.35 -15.82
N GLN A 172 -7.32 3.06 -16.88
CA GLN A 172 -6.08 3.81 -16.99
C GLN A 172 -6.40 5.29 -17.12
N ALA A 173 -6.05 6.08 -16.10
CA ALA A 173 -5.96 7.52 -16.20
C ALA A 173 -4.67 7.89 -16.93
N ARG A 174 -4.81 8.43 -18.15
CA ARG A 174 -3.66 8.84 -18.95
C ARG A 174 -3.41 10.33 -18.81
N PHE A 175 -2.13 10.69 -18.85
CA PHE A 175 -1.66 12.06 -18.73
C PHE A 175 -0.81 12.45 -19.94
N SER A 176 -0.43 13.72 -20.04
CA SER A 176 0.38 14.24 -21.14
C SER A 176 1.79 13.63 -21.23
N ARG A 177 2.30 13.07 -20.12
CA ARG A 177 3.58 12.37 -20.02
C ARG A 177 3.59 11.47 -18.78
N GLY A 178 4.62 10.65 -18.65
CA GLY A 178 4.74 9.68 -17.57
C GLY A 178 3.89 8.43 -17.82
N LEU A 179 3.78 7.59 -16.81
CA LEU A 179 3.00 6.36 -16.91
C LEU A 179 1.50 6.61 -16.70
N PRO A 180 0.61 5.83 -17.36
CA PRO A 180 -0.79 5.80 -17.00
C PRO A 180 -0.98 5.34 -15.54
N TRP A 181 -1.87 6.01 -14.82
CA TRP A 181 -2.28 5.60 -13.47
C TRP A 181 -3.39 4.54 -13.58
N SER A 182 -3.13 3.34 -13.06
CA SER A 182 -4.12 2.27 -13.00
C SER A 182 -5.12 2.50 -11.86
N ILE A 183 -6.40 2.27 -12.12
CA ILE A 183 -7.49 2.38 -11.15
C ILE A 183 -8.32 1.11 -11.24
N ASP A 184 -8.29 0.26 -10.22
CA ASP A 184 -9.14 -0.93 -10.17
C ASP A 184 -10.55 -0.57 -9.73
N ILE A 185 -11.55 -1.07 -10.45
CA ILE A 185 -12.96 -1.01 -10.07
C ILE A 185 -13.28 -2.29 -9.34
N VAL A 186 -13.55 -2.16 -8.04
CA VAL A 186 -13.63 -3.27 -7.11
C VAL A 186 -15.04 -3.37 -6.57
N THR A 187 -15.75 -4.46 -6.86
CA THR A 187 -16.98 -4.75 -6.13
C THR A 187 -16.61 -5.25 -4.74
N ASN A 188 -17.13 -4.60 -3.70
CA ASN A 188 -16.86 -4.99 -2.31
C ASN A 188 -18.11 -5.02 -1.45
N ASP A 189 -18.00 -5.54 -0.24
CA ASP A 189 -18.87 -5.22 0.90
C ASP A 189 -17.99 -5.26 2.16
N ALA A 190 -18.56 -4.86 3.31
CA ALA A 190 -17.86 -5.00 4.59
C ALA A 190 -17.41 -6.46 4.82
N PRO A 191 -16.12 -6.69 5.13
CA PRO A 191 -15.61 -8.02 5.43
C PRO A 191 -16.32 -8.66 6.62
N VAL A 192 -16.40 -10.00 6.62
CA VAL A 192 -17.03 -10.76 7.70
C VAL A 192 -16.00 -11.70 8.31
N LEU A 193 -15.78 -11.56 9.61
CA LEU A 193 -14.93 -12.43 10.41
C LEU A 193 -15.82 -13.47 11.12
N SER A 194 -15.24 -14.61 11.50
CA SER A 194 -15.91 -15.62 12.32
C SER A 194 -15.13 -15.89 13.61
N ASN A 195 -15.84 -16.45 14.60
CA ASN A 195 -15.21 -16.96 15.82
C ASN A 195 -14.15 -18.02 15.46
N SER A 196 -13.09 -18.07 16.26
CA SER A 196 -11.99 -19.00 16.05
C SER A 196 -11.35 -19.38 17.38
N THR A 197 -10.77 -20.57 17.44
CA THR A 197 -9.94 -21.03 18.55
C THR A 197 -8.66 -21.62 17.97
N GLY A 198 -7.53 -21.35 18.62
CA GLY A 198 -6.23 -21.86 18.20
C GLY A 198 -5.21 -21.75 19.32
N THR A 199 -3.93 -21.77 18.96
CA THR A 199 -2.83 -21.63 19.92
C THR A 199 -2.09 -20.33 19.71
N ALA A 200 -1.28 -19.91 20.69
CA ALA A 200 -0.42 -18.74 20.56
C ALA A 200 0.62 -18.87 19.41
N ASP A 201 0.96 -20.10 19.01
CA ASP A 201 1.91 -20.37 17.92
C ASP A 201 1.23 -20.40 16.53
N VAL A 202 -0.07 -20.75 16.49
CA VAL A 202 -0.84 -20.84 15.24
C VAL A 202 -2.27 -20.40 15.53
N PHE A 203 -2.59 -19.17 15.13
CA PHE A 203 -3.94 -18.63 15.22
C PHE A 203 -4.31 -17.87 13.95
N THR A 204 -5.47 -18.23 13.41
CA THR A 204 -6.06 -17.55 12.25
C THR A 204 -7.53 -17.25 12.51
N ILE A 205 -7.98 -16.13 11.96
CA ILE A 205 -9.37 -15.69 12.00
C ILE A 205 -9.97 -15.98 10.62
N PRO A 206 -10.95 -16.89 10.49
CA PRO A 206 -11.67 -17.07 9.23
C PRO A 206 -12.27 -15.73 8.78
N THR A 207 -11.94 -15.32 7.57
CA THR A 207 -12.23 -13.97 7.06
C THR A 207 -12.76 -14.04 5.63
N GLN A 208 -14.01 -13.61 5.45
CA GLN A 208 -14.56 -13.31 4.13
C GLN A 208 -14.24 -11.86 3.77
N TYR A 209 -13.19 -11.65 2.98
CA TYR A 209 -12.75 -10.31 2.58
C TYR A 209 -13.73 -9.57 1.68
N ARG A 210 -14.63 -10.29 0.98
CA ARG A 210 -15.68 -9.70 0.13
C ARG A 210 -15.18 -8.59 -0.80
N GLY A 211 -14.04 -8.83 -1.45
CA GLY A 211 -13.44 -7.88 -2.40
C GLY A 211 -12.68 -6.71 -1.78
N ASP A 212 -12.71 -6.57 -0.46
CA ASP A 212 -11.94 -5.56 0.25
C ASP A 212 -10.51 -6.04 0.58
N ALA A 213 -9.64 -5.10 0.96
CA ALA A 213 -8.26 -5.37 1.31
C ALA A 213 -7.91 -4.73 2.66
N LEU A 214 -7.22 -5.49 3.51
CA LEU A 214 -6.86 -5.05 4.86
C LEU A 214 -5.81 -3.93 4.77
N ALA A 215 -6.08 -2.82 5.43
CA ALA A 215 -5.23 -1.64 5.50
C ALA A 215 -4.44 -1.58 6.82
N GLY A 216 -5.04 -2.01 7.93
CA GLY A 216 -4.42 -1.91 9.24
C GLY A 216 -5.20 -2.63 10.33
N MET A 217 -4.59 -2.74 11.51
CA MET A 217 -5.22 -3.28 12.70
C MET A 217 -4.82 -2.44 13.91
N GLU A 218 -5.79 -1.98 14.67
CA GLU A 218 -5.59 -1.44 16.03
C GLU A 218 -5.78 -2.54 17.06
N ALA A 219 -5.09 -2.46 18.21
CA ALA A 219 -5.25 -3.38 19.33
C ALA A 219 -5.23 -2.63 20.67
N THR A 220 -6.27 -2.82 21.48
CA THR A 220 -6.44 -2.17 22.79
C THR A 220 -7.03 -3.11 23.83
N TYR A 221 -6.65 -2.97 25.09
CA TYR A 221 -7.31 -3.64 26.22
C TYR A 221 -8.59 -2.88 26.63
N ALA A 222 -9.39 -3.51 27.50
CA ALA A 222 -10.65 -2.93 27.99
C ALA A 222 -10.47 -1.61 28.77
N ASP A 223 -9.30 -1.39 29.38
CA ASP A 223 -8.96 -0.14 30.08
C ASP A 223 -8.53 0.99 29.14
N GLY A 224 -8.50 0.74 27.82
CA GLY A 224 -8.08 1.68 26.79
C GLY A 224 -6.58 1.74 26.55
N SER A 225 -5.76 0.97 27.28
CA SER A 225 -4.33 0.86 27.00
C SER A 225 -4.06 0.06 25.71
N ASN A 226 -2.94 0.35 25.05
CA ASN A 226 -2.58 -0.34 23.80
C ASN A 226 -2.11 -1.76 24.07
N ALA A 227 -2.54 -2.70 23.22
CA ALA A 227 -2.14 -4.10 23.27
C ALA A 227 -1.14 -4.44 22.15
N GLY A 228 -0.34 -5.48 22.35
CA GLY A 228 0.62 -5.98 21.36
C GLY A 228 2.05 -5.43 21.52
N PRO A 229 2.93 -5.71 20.54
CA PRO A 229 4.37 -5.45 20.66
C PRO A 229 4.76 -3.96 20.80
N ILE A 230 3.89 -3.04 20.39
CA ILE A 230 4.14 -1.59 20.42
C ILE A 230 3.15 -0.93 21.38
N SER A 231 3.54 -0.74 22.64
CA SER A 231 2.65 -0.20 23.68
C SER A 231 2.34 1.31 23.55
N ARG A 232 3.08 2.04 22.70
CA ARG A 232 2.90 3.50 22.53
C ARG A 232 1.89 3.88 21.44
N ASN A 233 1.41 2.93 20.64
CA ASN A 233 0.52 3.17 19.51
C ASN A 233 -0.49 2.02 19.39
N PRO A 234 -1.81 2.27 19.24
CA PRO A 234 -2.76 1.19 19.01
C PRO A 234 -2.55 0.49 17.66
N TYR A 235 -2.03 1.18 16.63
CA TYR A 235 -1.81 0.61 15.30
C TYR A 235 -0.64 -0.39 15.29
N GLN A 236 -0.94 -1.63 14.91
CA GLN A 236 0.01 -2.73 14.87
C GLN A 236 0.76 -2.80 13.54
N GLU A 237 1.96 -3.37 13.55
CA GLU A 237 2.78 -3.47 12.34
C GLU A 237 2.31 -4.59 11.40
N PHE A 238 1.95 -4.21 10.18
CA PHE A 238 1.53 -5.11 9.11
C PHE A 238 2.64 -6.12 8.78
N ASN A 239 2.30 -7.40 8.65
CA ASN A 239 3.19 -8.56 8.49
C ASN A 239 4.15 -8.87 9.65
N GLN A 240 4.09 -8.14 10.77
CA GLN A 240 4.77 -8.56 12.01
C GLN A 240 3.78 -8.98 13.08
N ALA A 241 2.69 -8.23 13.24
CA ALA A 241 1.67 -8.50 14.23
C ALA A 241 0.47 -9.25 13.64
N PHE A 242 0.13 -8.94 12.39
CA PHE A 242 -0.96 -9.57 11.67
C PHE A 242 -0.66 -9.58 10.17
N SER A 243 -1.30 -10.47 9.42
CA SER A 243 -1.21 -10.53 7.96
C SER A 243 -2.49 -11.12 7.37
N PRO A 244 -3.04 -10.56 6.28
CA PRO A 244 -4.11 -11.23 5.56
C PRO A 244 -3.57 -12.41 4.73
N ASP A 245 -4.32 -13.49 4.68
CA ASP A 245 -4.18 -14.59 3.71
C ASP A 245 -5.45 -14.62 2.85
N TYR A 246 -5.41 -13.87 1.74
CA TYR A 246 -6.56 -13.74 0.84
C TYR A 246 -6.94 -15.08 0.16
N PRO A 247 -5.99 -15.87 -0.40
CA PRO A 247 -6.32 -17.17 -0.99
C PRO A 247 -6.87 -18.18 0.04
N GLY A 248 -6.33 -18.18 1.26
CA GLY A 248 -6.82 -19.05 2.34
C GLY A 248 -8.08 -18.55 3.04
N GLY A 249 -8.50 -17.31 2.78
CA GLY A 249 -9.68 -16.72 3.41
C GLY A 249 -9.52 -16.56 4.92
N THR A 250 -8.32 -16.20 5.38
CA THR A 250 -8.05 -16.01 6.82
C THR A 250 -7.26 -14.73 7.08
N THR A 251 -7.37 -14.19 8.29
CA THR A 251 -6.47 -13.16 8.82
C THR A 251 -5.60 -13.81 9.90
N ILE A 252 -4.28 -13.77 9.73
CA ILE A 252 -3.33 -14.37 10.66
C ILE A 252 -3.01 -13.34 11.75
N LEU A 253 -3.11 -13.74 13.02
CA LEU A 253 -2.46 -13.04 14.12
C LEU A 253 -1.15 -13.78 14.40
N THR A 254 -0.02 -13.07 14.35
CA THR A 254 1.27 -13.75 14.43
C THR A 254 1.59 -14.19 15.85
N PRO A 255 2.48 -15.18 16.02
CA PRO A 255 2.97 -15.56 17.34
C PRO A 255 3.60 -14.39 18.09
N ALA A 256 4.30 -13.50 17.39
CA ALA A 256 4.91 -12.32 18.00
C ALA A 256 3.87 -11.37 18.60
N PHE A 257 2.72 -11.18 17.94
CA PHE A 257 1.62 -10.39 18.49
C PHE A 257 1.00 -11.08 19.71
N LEU A 258 0.68 -12.38 19.60
CA LEU A 258 0.01 -13.14 20.64
C LEU A 258 0.89 -13.29 21.89
N ALA A 259 2.19 -13.47 21.73
CA ALA A 259 3.16 -13.52 22.84
C ALA A 259 3.26 -12.20 23.60
N ALA A 260 2.95 -11.06 22.97
CA ALA A 260 2.96 -9.74 23.59
C ALA A 260 1.66 -9.42 24.36
N LEU A 261 0.64 -10.28 24.30
CA LEU A 261 -0.62 -10.06 25.00
C LEU A 261 -0.56 -10.52 26.46
N HIS A 262 -1.21 -9.78 27.34
CA HIS A 262 -1.44 -10.18 28.73
C HIS A 262 -2.36 -11.40 28.77
N ASP A 263 -2.06 -12.33 29.66
CA ASP A 263 -2.85 -13.55 29.80
C ASP A 263 -4.21 -13.25 30.45
N ASN A 264 -5.26 -13.89 29.94
CA ASN A 264 -6.65 -13.78 30.36
C ASN A 264 -7.24 -12.36 30.30
N ALA A 265 -6.61 -11.47 29.54
CA ALA A 265 -7.10 -10.13 29.28
C ALA A 265 -7.68 -10.03 27.86
N PRO A 266 -8.99 -9.74 27.70
CA PRO A 266 -9.58 -9.51 26.39
C PRO A 266 -8.98 -8.28 25.70
N VAL A 267 -8.62 -8.44 24.43
CA VAL A 267 -8.11 -7.38 23.55
C VAL A 267 -9.15 -7.12 22.46
N LYS A 268 -9.53 -5.85 22.30
CA LYS A 268 -10.31 -5.37 21.16
C LYS A 268 -9.37 -5.07 20.00
N LEU A 269 -9.59 -5.77 18.89
CA LEU A 269 -8.97 -5.52 17.60
C LEU A 269 -9.93 -4.72 16.73
N THR A 270 -9.44 -3.68 16.08
CA THR A 270 -10.18 -2.96 15.03
C THR A 270 -9.44 -3.13 13.72
N PHE A 271 -10.00 -3.92 12.81
CA PHE A 271 -9.47 -4.09 11.46
C PHE A 271 -9.98 -2.98 10.56
N HIS A 272 -9.06 -2.29 9.89
CA HIS A 272 -9.36 -1.22 8.93
C HIS A 272 -9.13 -1.76 7.52
N TYR A 273 -10.07 -1.48 6.62
CA TYR A 273 -9.98 -1.91 5.23
C TYR A 273 -9.95 -0.70 4.29
N TYR A 274 -9.37 -0.88 3.10
CA TYR A 274 -9.19 0.21 2.14
C TYR A 274 -10.50 0.76 1.56
N SER A 275 -11.61 0.03 1.64
CA SER A 275 -12.93 0.59 1.32
C SER A 275 -13.43 1.64 2.32
N GLY A 276 -12.77 1.75 3.48
CA GLY A 276 -13.21 2.55 4.63
C GLY A 276 -14.00 1.75 5.66
N ALA A 277 -14.29 0.47 5.41
CA ALA A 277 -14.91 -0.41 6.39
C ALA A 277 -14.00 -0.65 7.61
N THR A 278 -14.62 -0.77 8.78
CA THR A 278 -13.96 -1.21 10.01
C THR A 278 -14.70 -2.41 10.59
N VAL A 279 -13.97 -3.44 11.03
CA VAL A 279 -14.55 -4.62 11.68
C VAL A 279 -13.92 -4.83 13.05
N THR A 280 -14.75 -4.94 14.08
CA THR A 280 -14.30 -5.20 15.45
C THR A 280 -14.23 -6.69 15.72
N TYR A 281 -13.16 -7.13 16.37
CA TYR A 281 -12.96 -8.51 16.80
C TYR A 281 -12.34 -8.52 18.20
N HIS A 282 -12.62 -9.56 18.99
CA HIS A 282 -12.04 -9.71 20.31
C HIS A 282 -11.14 -10.94 20.32
N VAL A 283 -9.97 -10.82 20.96
CA VAL A 283 -9.06 -11.95 21.17
C VAL A 283 -8.68 -12.03 22.63
N THR A 284 -8.69 -13.23 23.19
CA THR A 284 -8.19 -13.52 24.54
C THR A 284 -7.19 -14.66 24.47
N LYS A 285 -5.99 -14.44 24.99
CA LYS A 285 -4.97 -15.46 25.18
C LYS A 285 -5.05 -15.99 26.61
N SER A 286 -5.07 -17.31 26.79
CA SER A 286 -5.09 -17.99 28.08
C SER A 286 -4.06 -19.12 28.07
N GLY A 287 -2.90 -18.87 28.67
CA GLY A 287 -1.73 -19.74 28.53
C GLY A 287 -1.32 -19.89 27.06
N GLY A 288 -1.33 -21.12 26.57
CA GLY A 288 -1.05 -21.45 25.16
C GLY A 288 -2.27 -21.40 24.24
N SER A 289 -3.49 -21.23 24.79
CA SER A 289 -4.74 -21.18 24.02
C SER A 289 -5.11 -19.75 23.64
N VAL A 290 -5.74 -19.58 22.49
CA VAL A 290 -6.26 -18.29 22.00
C VAL A 290 -7.69 -18.49 21.53
N THR A 291 -8.59 -17.66 22.04
CA THR A 291 -9.99 -17.60 21.59
C THR A 291 -10.27 -16.24 20.95
N GLY A 292 -10.87 -16.27 19.77
CA GLY A 292 -11.31 -15.10 19.03
C GLY A 292 -12.81 -15.10 18.82
N THR A 293 -13.44 -13.94 19.03
CA THR A 293 -14.88 -13.76 18.85
C THR A 293 -15.22 -12.50 18.07
N THR A 294 -16.24 -12.59 17.23
CA THR A 294 -16.86 -11.42 16.62
C THR A 294 -17.60 -10.60 17.67
N SER A 295 -17.77 -9.30 17.40
CA SER A 295 -18.70 -8.46 18.19
C SER A 295 -20.15 -8.71 17.78
#